data_AF-A0A8T1WYV0-F1
#
_entry.id   AF-A0A8T1WYV0-F1
#
_cell.length_a   1.000
_cell.length_b   1.000
_cell.length_c   1.000
_cell.angle_alpha   90.00
_cell.angle_beta   90.00
_cell.angle_gamma   90.00
#
_symmetry.space_group_name_H-M   'P 1'
#
loop_
_entity.id
_entity.type
_entity.pdbx_description
1 polymer ?
#
loop_
_entity_poly.entity_id
_entity_poly.type
_entity_poly.pdbx_seq_one_letter_code
_entity_poly.pdbx_strand_id
1 'polypeptide(L)'
;MTTVQQRLAVLSLNIFCRPEGIHSGQWFKTGDHKDLRVALLLRKIARFDVVILQEMFETGPRQKRFVRDAYAMGFRYHCGSVWPRLLDSRLIDGGLLILSRFPIVERDQIAFSQGSGSDGICAKGVLYARIQLSPDLSDSLHVFTTHTQAGDNRKEYGIRLAQLQEMHRFIARTIRNDPGVPVLITGDFNLDARHDLVHDPHTGLAISTRCHESIVYQQLVADFERVVRDARLNVARETGKDLDAESPLIIDLMKRCDVTKLGDELHPITNGDGHSTLVHKGDPLSPEKDGKCIDYMFFFPVASDQVSGATATTATCSSTASSTSVDGEGDDERASVDSLTSTRFRLTLVEKGTTVDHCHVAELAEDSETEEYNDEDENTQLHRLAQQLRQQLPITHLSDHYGLRAQFWVEITSLARPDGSPVGKNEPLSSVLQLYFPQHAFAQQPRRLWKWKLVFTLFAIVAAAGGVIYTLVCGVLRAVTT
;
A
#
# COMPACT_ATOMS: atom_id res chain seq x y z
N MET A 1 22.11 27.50 -6.33
CA MET A 1 20.90 26.94 -5.68
C MET A 1 21.19 25.47 -5.37
N THR A 2 20.95 25.02 -4.15
CA THR A 2 21.14 23.61 -3.77
C THR A 2 19.97 22.79 -4.31
N THR A 3 20.25 21.89 -5.25
CA THR A 3 19.29 20.88 -5.69
C THR A 3 19.46 19.64 -4.85
N VAL A 4 18.38 19.19 -4.21
CA VAL A 4 18.34 17.93 -3.46
C VAL A 4 17.55 16.93 -4.30
N GLN A 5 18.17 15.80 -4.63
CA GLN A 5 17.50 14.67 -5.26
C GLN A 5 17.61 13.47 -4.32
N GLN A 6 16.48 12.93 -3.89
CA GLN A 6 16.44 11.76 -3.02
C GLN A 6 15.37 10.76 -3.45
N ARG A 7 15.63 9.50 -3.15
CA ARG A 7 14.69 8.41 -3.40
C ARG A 7 13.61 8.40 -2.33
N LEU A 8 12.36 8.22 -2.76
CA LEU A 8 11.21 7.89 -1.92
C LEU A 8 10.78 6.46 -2.25
N ALA A 9 10.95 5.53 -1.32
CA ALA A 9 10.56 4.14 -1.49
C ALA A 9 9.30 3.79 -0.69
N VAL A 10 8.33 3.21 -1.39
CA VAL A 10 7.02 2.84 -0.84
C VAL A 10 6.87 1.32 -0.87
N LEU A 11 6.36 0.76 0.23
CA LEU A 11 5.94 -0.63 0.34
C LEU A 11 4.44 -0.68 0.68
N SER A 12 3.65 -1.46 -0.06
CA SER A 12 2.32 -1.91 0.37
C SER A 12 2.31 -3.41 0.58
N LEU A 13 1.77 -3.91 1.69
CA LEU A 13 1.79 -5.34 1.99
C LEU A 13 0.65 -5.73 2.96
N ASN A 14 -0.17 -6.69 2.56
CA ASN A 14 -1.00 -7.43 3.51
C ASN A 14 -0.09 -8.39 4.29
N ILE A 15 0.01 -8.26 5.61
CA ILE A 15 0.96 -9.02 6.44
C ILE A 15 0.33 -10.26 7.12
N PHE A 16 -0.96 -10.51 6.88
CA PHE A 16 -1.72 -11.61 7.48
C PHE A 16 -1.55 -11.67 9.02
N CYS A 17 -1.56 -10.51 9.68
CA CYS A 17 -1.34 -10.42 11.13
C CYS A 17 -2.66 -10.28 11.90
N ARG A 18 -3.45 -11.35 11.84
CA ARG A 18 -4.77 -11.42 12.48
C ARG A 18 -4.75 -11.01 13.98
N PRO A 19 -5.89 -10.51 14.52
CA PRO A 19 -6.00 -10.08 15.91
C PRO A 19 -5.48 -11.12 16.90
N GLU A 20 -5.00 -10.70 18.07
CA GLU A 20 -4.51 -11.65 19.06
C GLU A 20 -5.62 -12.56 19.56
N GLY A 21 -5.26 -13.82 19.85
CA GLY A 21 -6.23 -14.87 20.16
C GLY A 21 -6.88 -15.53 18.92
N ILE A 22 -6.81 -14.92 17.74
CA ILE A 22 -7.29 -15.52 16.48
C ILE A 22 -6.11 -16.15 15.74
N HIS A 23 -6.17 -17.44 15.38
CA HIS A 23 -5.15 -18.11 14.58
C HIS A 23 -5.73 -19.30 13.82
N SER A 24 -4.99 -19.79 12.82
CA SER A 24 -5.26 -21.07 12.14
C SER A 24 -4.55 -22.19 12.89
N GLY A 25 -5.00 -23.43 12.69
CA GLY A 25 -4.31 -24.63 13.20
C GLY A 25 -4.59 -24.96 14.67
N GLN A 26 -3.88 -25.97 15.18
CA GLN A 26 -4.02 -26.41 16.58
C GLN A 26 -3.28 -25.44 17.50
N TRP A 27 -3.97 -25.01 18.56
CA TRP A 27 -3.41 -24.15 19.60
C TRP A 27 -2.08 -24.75 20.11
N PHE A 28 -1.01 -23.95 20.13
CA PHE A 28 0.38 -24.33 20.49
C PHE A 28 1.17 -25.24 19.54
N LYS A 29 0.70 -25.62 18.34
CA LYS A 29 1.46 -26.50 17.41
C LYS A 29 1.72 -25.90 16.02
N THR A 30 0.68 -25.42 15.37
CA THR A 30 0.75 -24.78 14.05
C THR A 30 -0.03 -23.49 14.17
N GLY A 31 0.66 -22.36 14.09
CA GLY A 31 0.04 -21.05 14.22
C GLY A 31 0.56 -20.11 13.14
N ASP A 32 -0.07 -18.97 13.01
CA ASP A 32 0.21 -17.96 11.98
C ASP A 32 1.62 -17.34 12.04
N HIS A 33 2.45 -17.71 13.02
CA HIS A 33 3.78 -17.14 13.26
C HIS A 33 3.80 -15.60 13.33
N LYS A 34 2.71 -14.97 13.81
CA LYS A 34 2.51 -13.50 13.77
C LYS A 34 3.65 -12.71 14.37
N ASP A 35 4.18 -13.13 15.51
CA ASP A 35 5.26 -12.40 16.18
C ASP A 35 6.58 -12.49 15.38
N LEU A 36 6.85 -13.64 14.76
CA LEU A 36 8.00 -13.82 13.87
C LEU A 36 7.83 -13.02 12.57
N ARG A 37 6.64 -13.07 11.94
CA ARG A 37 6.30 -12.27 10.75
C ARG A 37 6.52 -10.78 11.03
N VAL A 38 6.02 -10.27 12.16
CA VAL A 38 6.20 -8.86 12.56
C VAL A 38 7.66 -8.51 12.86
N ALA A 39 8.42 -9.40 13.50
CA ALA A 39 9.84 -9.17 13.77
C ALA A 39 10.68 -9.10 12.48
N LEU A 40 10.42 -9.98 11.52
CA LEU A 40 11.09 -9.97 10.21
C LEU A 40 10.63 -8.78 9.36
N LEU A 41 9.35 -8.42 9.44
CA LEU A 41 8.81 -7.22 8.79
C LEU A 41 9.53 -5.96 9.27
N LEU A 42 9.82 -5.82 10.57
CA LEU A 42 10.59 -4.69 11.10
C LEU A 42 11.96 -4.53 10.40
N ARG A 43 12.65 -5.64 10.11
CA ARG A 43 13.92 -5.60 9.37
C ARG A 43 13.70 -5.15 7.93
N LYS A 44 12.67 -5.69 7.27
CA LYS A 44 12.34 -5.36 5.88
C LYS A 44 12.03 -3.88 5.68
N ILE A 45 11.23 -3.30 6.57
CA ILE A 45 10.75 -1.92 6.41
C ILE A 45 11.88 -0.88 6.51
N ALA A 46 13.05 -1.25 7.05
CA ALA A 46 14.20 -0.34 7.14
C ALA A 46 14.62 0.24 5.78
N ARG A 47 14.40 -0.50 4.68
CA ARG A 47 14.75 -0.13 3.30
C ARG A 47 13.77 0.82 2.62
N PHE A 48 12.67 1.16 3.31
CA PHE A 48 11.56 1.95 2.80
C PHE A 48 11.35 3.24 3.59
N ASP A 49 10.64 4.18 2.97
CA ASP A 49 10.35 5.50 3.52
C ASP A 49 8.88 5.64 3.91
N VAL A 50 8.00 4.99 3.16
CA VAL A 50 6.56 4.89 3.42
C VAL A 50 6.17 3.42 3.38
N VAL A 51 5.50 2.95 4.42
CA VAL A 51 5.07 1.56 4.54
C VAL A 51 3.58 1.51 4.84
N ILE A 52 2.85 0.78 4.02
CA ILE A 52 1.40 0.71 3.96
C ILE A 52 1.02 -0.75 4.22
N LEU A 53 0.41 -1.03 5.35
CA LEU A 53 0.13 -2.40 5.78
C LEU A 53 -1.36 -2.66 5.85
N GLN A 54 -1.78 -3.81 5.34
CA GLN A 54 -3.09 -4.40 5.56
C GLN A 54 -2.98 -5.58 6.54
N GLU A 55 -4.07 -5.89 7.24
CA GLU A 55 -4.12 -6.88 8.33
C GLU A 55 -3.14 -6.63 9.49
N MET A 56 -2.78 -5.38 9.78
CA MET A 56 -2.01 -4.96 10.95
C MET A 56 -2.94 -4.34 12.01
N PHE A 57 -3.76 -5.18 12.64
CA PHE A 57 -4.81 -4.77 13.58
C PHE A 57 -4.27 -4.07 14.83
N GLU A 58 -4.91 -2.99 15.26
CA GLU A 58 -4.57 -2.26 16.50
C GLU A 58 -5.03 -2.99 17.76
N THR A 59 -5.98 -3.93 17.62
CA THR A 59 -6.45 -4.76 18.73
C THR A 59 -5.29 -5.54 19.35
N GLY A 60 -4.74 -5.01 20.44
CA GLY A 60 -3.61 -5.63 21.15
C GLY A 60 -2.42 -4.79 21.58
N PRO A 61 -1.37 -5.45 22.12
CA PRO A 61 -0.03 -4.88 22.24
C PRO A 61 0.82 -4.99 20.96
N ARG A 62 0.58 -5.93 20.04
CA ARG A 62 1.53 -6.20 18.93
C ARG A 62 1.77 -4.99 18.05
N GLN A 63 0.71 -4.37 17.55
CA GLN A 63 0.84 -3.20 16.69
C GLN A 63 1.50 -2.02 17.40
N LYS A 64 1.17 -1.78 18.68
CA LYS A 64 1.82 -0.70 19.46
C LYS A 64 3.31 -0.91 19.63
N ARG A 65 3.75 -2.16 19.86
CA ARG A 65 5.18 -2.50 19.92
C ARG A 65 5.84 -2.28 18.56
N PHE A 66 5.21 -2.75 17.48
CA PHE A 66 5.69 -2.54 16.12
C PHE A 66 5.83 -1.06 15.76
N VAL A 67 4.82 -0.22 16.02
CA VAL A 67 4.87 1.22 15.78
C VAL A 67 5.96 1.89 16.60
N ARG A 68 6.14 1.50 17.88
CA ARG A 68 7.23 2.01 18.72
C ARG A 68 8.61 1.64 18.16
N ASP A 69 8.78 0.42 17.68
CA ASP A 69 10.06 -0.06 17.16
C ASP A 69 10.34 0.57 15.77
N ALA A 70 9.32 0.72 14.92
CA ALA A 70 9.40 1.50 13.68
C ALA A 70 9.73 2.98 13.93
N TYR A 71 9.16 3.56 14.99
CA TYR A 71 9.47 4.92 15.41
C TYR A 71 10.96 5.09 15.76
N ALA A 72 11.57 4.10 16.42
CA ALA A 72 13.00 4.09 16.70
C ALA A 72 13.85 4.02 15.42
N MET A 73 13.34 3.42 14.34
CA MET A 73 13.99 3.37 13.03
C MET A 73 13.83 4.66 12.21
N GLY A 74 13.06 5.65 12.68
CA GLY A 74 12.85 6.94 12.01
C GLY A 74 11.49 7.12 11.32
N PHE A 75 10.57 6.14 11.42
CA PHE A 75 9.17 6.32 11.01
C PHE A 75 8.43 7.17 12.04
N ARG A 76 8.69 8.48 12.04
CA ARG A 76 8.16 9.42 13.04
C ARG A 76 6.66 9.69 12.87
N TYR A 77 6.08 9.39 11.71
CA TYR A 77 4.67 9.65 11.44
C TYR A 77 3.94 8.34 11.15
N HIS A 78 2.72 8.23 11.65
CA HIS A 78 1.84 7.10 11.35
C HIS A 78 0.37 7.51 11.40
N CYS A 79 -0.47 6.77 10.70
CA CYS A 79 -1.91 6.76 10.91
C CYS A 79 -2.45 5.33 10.82
N GLY A 80 -3.33 4.98 11.77
CA GLY A 80 -4.01 3.68 11.82
C GLY A 80 -5.48 3.74 11.40
N SER A 81 -6.09 2.57 11.25
CA SER A 81 -7.47 2.36 10.82
C SER A 81 -8.57 3.06 11.61
N VAL A 82 -9.77 3.02 11.02
CA VAL A 82 -11.02 3.30 11.73
C VAL A 82 -11.25 2.31 12.85
N TRP A 83 -11.52 2.86 14.02
CA TRP A 83 -12.16 2.13 15.10
C TRP A 83 -13.68 2.30 15.04
N PRO A 84 -14.46 1.22 15.22
CA PRO A 84 -15.90 1.29 15.27
C PRO A 84 -16.40 2.23 16.37
N ARG A 85 -17.51 2.92 16.09
CA ARG A 85 -18.21 3.74 17.09
C ARG A 85 -18.89 2.85 18.14
N LEU A 86 -19.31 3.42 19.27
CA LEU A 86 -19.95 2.68 20.37
C LEU A 86 -21.16 1.85 19.91
N LEU A 87 -22.01 2.41 19.04
CA LEU A 87 -23.25 1.77 18.54
C LEU A 87 -23.07 1.01 17.22
N ASP A 88 -21.83 0.89 16.75
CA ASP A 88 -21.52 0.16 15.51
C ASP A 88 -21.68 -1.36 15.72
N SER A 89 -22.05 -2.13 14.69
CA SER A 89 -22.07 -3.61 14.80
C SER A 89 -20.66 -4.21 14.84
N ARG A 90 -19.66 -3.49 14.32
CA ARG A 90 -18.26 -3.92 14.25
C ARG A 90 -17.55 -3.80 15.59
N LEU A 91 -16.61 -4.71 15.87
CA LEU A 91 -15.93 -4.82 17.16
C LEU A 91 -14.48 -4.35 17.13
N ILE A 92 -13.78 -4.60 16.03
CA ILE A 92 -12.34 -4.33 15.89
C ILE A 92 -12.06 -3.38 14.73
N ASP A 93 -10.85 -2.82 14.70
CA ASP A 93 -10.39 -1.95 13.63
C ASP A 93 -10.24 -2.67 12.29
N GLY A 94 -10.03 -1.90 11.22
CA GLY A 94 -9.89 -2.42 9.86
C GLY A 94 -8.53 -3.06 9.51
N GLY A 95 -7.53 -3.00 10.40
CA GLY A 95 -6.20 -3.60 10.15
C GLY A 95 -5.32 -2.85 9.13
N LEU A 96 -5.64 -1.61 8.80
CA LEU A 96 -4.80 -0.71 7.99
C LEU A 96 -3.86 0.13 8.87
N LEU A 97 -2.61 0.27 8.43
CA LEU A 97 -1.59 1.13 9.04
C LEU A 97 -0.71 1.75 7.96
N ILE A 98 -0.51 3.07 8.01
CA ILE A 98 0.52 3.77 7.24
C ILE A 98 1.60 4.26 8.19
N LEU A 99 2.86 3.93 7.91
CA LEU A 99 4.06 4.46 8.55
C LEU A 99 4.83 5.31 7.55
N SER A 100 5.38 6.44 8.00
CA SER A 100 6.15 7.33 7.14
C SER A 100 7.33 7.97 7.87
N ARG A 101 8.48 8.01 7.21
CA ARG A 101 9.63 8.86 7.58
C ARG A 101 9.35 10.33 7.24
N PHE A 102 8.58 10.56 6.17
CA PHE A 102 8.13 11.87 5.73
C PHE A 102 6.91 12.34 6.53
N PRO A 103 6.70 13.65 6.72
CA PRO A 103 5.57 14.15 7.51
C PRO A 103 4.21 13.77 6.93
N ILE A 104 3.31 13.27 7.79
CA ILE A 104 1.89 13.08 7.47
C ILE A 104 1.13 14.29 7.98
N VAL A 105 0.85 15.24 7.08
CA VAL A 105 0.26 16.54 7.44
C VAL A 105 -1.27 16.50 7.52
N GLU A 106 -1.90 15.59 6.78
CA GLU A 106 -3.34 15.34 6.83
C GLU A 106 -3.61 13.83 6.84
N ARG A 107 -4.70 13.43 7.49
CA ARG A 107 -5.17 12.05 7.54
C ARG A 107 -6.68 12.01 7.63
N ASP A 108 -7.27 11.05 6.97
CA ASP A 108 -8.70 10.77 7.05
C ASP A 108 -8.95 9.29 6.80
N GLN A 109 -10.16 8.83 7.08
CA GLN A 109 -10.48 7.43 7.07
C GLN A 109 -11.99 7.21 7.04
N ILE A 110 -12.43 6.17 6.33
CA ILE A 110 -13.81 5.69 6.34
C ILE A 110 -13.84 4.20 6.66
N ALA A 111 -14.90 3.75 7.31
CA ALA A 111 -15.19 2.33 7.44
C ALA A 111 -16.41 2.03 6.57
N PHE A 112 -16.32 0.99 5.77
CA PHE A 112 -17.36 0.65 4.79
C PHE A 112 -18.71 0.37 5.47
N SER A 113 -19.81 0.67 4.78
CA SER A 113 -21.14 0.45 5.33
C SER A 113 -21.52 -1.02 5.47
N GLN A 114 -20.91 -1.90 4.68
CA GLN A 114 -21.24 -3.31 4.58
C GLN A 114 -20.01 -4.21 4.74
N GLY A 115 -20.24 -5.40 5.30
CA GLY A 115 -19.28 -6.48 5.46
C GLY A 115 -20.00 -7.78 5.82
N SER A 116 -19.39 -8.93 5.57
CA SER A 116 -19.95 -10.25 5.92
C SER A 116 -18.91 -11.16 6.58
N GLY A 117 -19.38 -12.18 7.30
CA GLY A 117 -18.50 -13.13 7.99
C GLY A 117 -17.59 -12.45 9.02
N SER A 118 -16.32 -12.87 9.06
CA SER A 118 -15.29 -12.25 9.90
C SER A 118 -15.06 -10.78 9.53
N ASP A 119 -15.14 -10.44 8.25
CA ASP A 119 -14.94 -9.07 7.76
C ASP A 119 -16.05 -8.13 8.24
N GLY A 120 -17.27 -8.63 8.45
CA GLY A 120 -18.39 -7.88 9.03
C GLY A 120 -18.18 -7.50 10.50
N ILE A 121 -17.22 -8.10 11.19
CA ILE A 121 -16.84 -7.77 12.58
C ILE A 121 -15.75 -6.68 12.59
N CYS A 122 -15.02 -6.51 11.49
CA CYS A 122 -13.94 -5.55 11.33
C CYS A 122 -14.43 -4.24 10.73
N ALA A 123 -13.87 -3.11 11.16
CA ALA A 123 -14.04 -1.82 10.50
C ALA A 123 -13.16 -1.67 9.25
N LYS A 124 -13.27 -2.65 8.33
CA LYS A 124 -12.67 -2.57 6.98
C LYS A 124 -13.13 -1.29 6.28
N GLY A 125 -12.25 -0.71 5.48
CA GLY A 125 -12.42 0.65 5.00
C GLY A 125 -11.25 1.17 4.20
N VAL A 126 -11.16 2.50 4.12
CA VAL A 126 -10.08 3.22 3.43
C VAL A 126 -9.36 4.10 4.44
N LEU A 127 -8.04 4.08 4.41
CA LEU A 127 -7.16 4.95 5.19
C LEU A 127 -6.41 5.89 4.24
N TYR A 128 -6.41 7.18 4.56
CA TYR A 128 -5.77 8.24 3.79
C TYR A 128 -4.68 8.94 4.60
N ALA A 129 -3.58 9.28 3.92
CA ALA A 129 -2.52 10.15 4.41
C ALA A 129 -2.08 11.13 3.32
N ARG A 130 -1.91 12.41 3.67
CA ARG A 130 -1.17 13.40 2.86
C ARG A 130 0.28 13.42 3.32
N ILE A 131 1.18 12.91 2.49
CA ILE A 131 2.62 12.84 2.80
C ILE A 131 3.31 14.06 2.20
N GLN A 132 3.90 14.89 3.05
CA GLN A 132 4.57 16.12 2.68
C GLN A 132 5.99 15.83 2.17
N LEU A 133 6.33 16.33 0.97
CA LEU A 133 7.58 16.03 0.28
C LEU A 133 8.49 17.26 0.13
N SER A 134 7.98 18.47 0.36
CA SER A 134 8.78 19.71 0.46
C SER A 134 8.26 20.60 1.61
N PRO A 135 8.90 21.73 1.96
CA PRO A 135 8.33 22.71 2.89
C PRO A 135 7.04 23.38 2.39
N ASP A 136 6.78 23.37 1.09
CA ASP A 136 5.56 23.92 0.49
C ASP A 136 4.42 22.90 0.54
N LEU A 137 3.28 23.27 1.14
CA LEU A 137 2.14 22.37 1.35
C LEU A 137 1.53 21.83 0.06
N SER A 138 1.77 22.47 -1.10
CA SER A 138 1.35 21.91 -2.41
C SER A 138 2.14 20.66 -2.81
N ASP A 139 3.38 20.53 -2.34
CA ASP A 139 4.34 19.52 -2.77
C ASP A 139 4.24 18.27 -1.90
N SER A 140 3.14 17.55 -2.08
CA SER A 140 2.81 16.37 -1.28
C SER A 140 2.35 15.20 -2.16
N LEU A 141 2.05 14.07 -1.53
CA LEU A 141 1.50 12.87 -2.15
C LEU A 141 0.25 12.44 -1.37
N HIS A 142 -0.89 12.35 -2.05
CA HIS A 142 -2.05 11.67 -1.49
C HIS A 142 -1.80 10.16 -1.51
N VAL A 143 -1.89 9.50 -0.36
CA VAL A 143 -1.75 8.04 -0.25
C VAL A 143 -3.04 7.47 0.31
N PHE A 144 -3.67 6.57 -0.44
CA PHE A 144 -4.85 5.82 -0.04
C PHE A 144 -4.52 4.35 0.08
N THR A 145 -4.99 3.72 1.16
CA THR A 145 -4.98 2.27 1.28
C THR A 145 -6.30 1.67 1.71
N THR A 146 -6.58 0.45 1.24
CA THR A 146 -7.82 -0.27 1.52
C THR A 146 -7.56 -1.75 1.79
N HIS A 147 -8.51 -2.38 2.45
CA HIS A 147 -8.68 -3.83 2.49
C HIS A 147 -10.18 -4.11 2.37
N THR A 148 -10.62 -4.58 1.20
CA THR A 148 -12.05 -4.82 0.91
C THR A 148 -12.51 -6.20 1.39
N GLN A 149 -13.79 -6.52 1.18
CA GLN A 149 -14.43 -7.78 1.55
C GLN A 149 -13.79 -8.96 0.81
N ALA A 150 -13.35 -9.95 1.59
CA ALA A 150 -12.87 -11.23 1.08
C ALA A 150 -14.01 -12.18 0.71
N GLY A 151 -13.70 -13.17 -0.14
CA GLY A 151 -14.64 -14.20 -0.59
C GLY A 151 -15.39 -13.82 -1.86
N ASP A 152 -15.64 -14.81 -2.72
CA ASP A 152 -16.11 -14.56 -4.10
C ASP A 152 -17.56 -14.93 -4.35
N ASN A 153 -18.27 -15.47 -3.36
CA ASN A 153 -19.70 -15.74 -3.49
C ASN A 153 -20.49 -14.46 -3.79
N ARG A 154 -21.67 -14.61 -4.39
CA ARG A 154 -22.48 -13.49 -4.88
C ARG A 154 -22.70 -12.38 -3.85
N LYS A 155 -22.89 -12.75 -2.58
CA LYS A 155 -23.08 -11.81 -1.47
C LYS A 155 -21.83 -10.98 -1.21
N GLU A 156 -20.69 -11.63 -0.97
CA GLU A 156 -19.41 -11.00 -0.70
C GLU A 156 -18.97 -10.12 -1.89
N TYR A 157 -19.17 -10.61 -3.12
CA TYR A 157 -18.90 -9.86 -4.34
C TYR A 157 -19.74 -8.57 -4.43
N GLY A 158 -21.04 -8.64 -4.13
CA GLY A 158 -21.93 -7.48 -4.09
C GLY A 158 -21.53 -6.46 -3.01
N ILE A 159 -21.11 -6.94 -1.84
CA ILE A 159 -20.55 -6.09 -0.78
C ILE A 159 -19.29 -5.38 -1.28
N ARG A 160 -18.35 -6.12 -1.88
CA ARG A 160 -17.09 -5.56 -2.42
C ARG A 160 -17.35 -4.44 -3.42
N LEU A 161 -18.31 -4.61 -4.34
CA LEU A 161 -18.69 -3.56 -5.28
C LEU A 161 -19.21 -2.29 -4.57
N ALA A 162 -20.06 -2.44 -3.55
CA ALA A 162 -20.54 -1.30 -2.75
C ALA A 162 -19.40 -0.59 -2.02
N GLN A 163 -18.44 -1.35 -1.48
CA GLN A 163 -17.24 -0.81 -0.83
C GLN A 163 -16.37 0.00 -1.79
N LEU A 164 -16.16 -0.50 -3.02
CA LEU A 164 -15.43 0.24 -4.06
C LEU A 164 -16.12 1.57 -4.39
N GLN A 165 -17.45 1.59 -4.50
CA GLN A 165 -18.20 2.84 -4.69
C GLN A 165 -18.05 3.83 -3.51
N GLU A 166 -18.03 3.33 -2.27
CA GLU A 166 -17.74 4.15 -1.09
C GLU A 166 -16.32 4.73 -1.13
N MET A 167 -15.35 3.91 -1.53
CA MET A 167 -13.96 4.33 -1.73
C MET A 167 -13.85 5.41 -2.81
N HIS A 168 -14.50 5.25 -3.96
CA HIS A 168 -14.52 6.26 -5.03
C HIS A 168 -15.05 7.60 -4.53
N ARG A 169 -16.16 7.61 -3.77
CA ARG A 169 -16.70 8.82 -3.14
C ARG A 169 -15.74 9.43 -2.11
N PHE A 170 -15.04 8.59 -1.35
CA PHE A 170 -14.04 9.02 -0.37
C PHE A 170 -12.82 9.68 -1.04
N ILE A 171 -12.30 9.10 -2.13
CA ILE A 171 -11.19 9.69 -2.88
C ILE A 171 -11.63 11.03 -3.48
N ALA A 172 -12.77 11.06 -4.18
CA ALA A 172 -13.31 12.26 -4.81
C ALA A 172 -13.48 13.44 -3.82
N ARG A 173 -13.93 13.17 -2.59
CA ARG A 173 -14.07 14.24 -1.58
C ARG A 173 -12.73 14.69 -1.00
N THR A 174 -11.76 13.79 -0.93
CA THR A 174 -10.47 14.03 -0.26
C THR A 174 -9.55 14.86 -1.14
N ILE A 175 -9.50 14.58 -2.45
CA ILE A 175 -8.64 15.30 -3.40
C ILE A 175 -9.30 16.55 -4.01
N ARG A 176 -10.49 16.93 -3.53
CA ARG A 176 -11.33 17.97 -4.17
C ARG A 176 -10.64 19.32 -4.21
N ASN A 177 -9.92 19.68 -3.15
CA ASN A 177 -9.35 21.01 -2.99
C ASN A 177 -7.95 21.14 -3.60
N ASP A 178 -7.37 20.02 -4.02
CA ASP A 178 -5.98 19.87 -4.44
C ASP A 178 -5.79 18.77 -5.52
N PRO A 179 -6.64 18.69 -6.57
CA PRO A 179 -6.65 17.57 -7.50
C PRO A 179 -5.41 17.48 -8.41
N GLY A 180 -4.59 18.54 -8.44
CA GLY A 180 -3.30 18.57 -9.15
C GLY A 180 -2.17 17.84 -8.41
N VAL A 181 -2.33 17.57 -7.12
CA VAL A 181 -1.36 16.81 -6.31
C VAL A 181 -1.36 15.35 -6.74
N PRO A 182 -0.19 14.68 -6.79
CA PRO A 182 -0.11 13.27 -7.18
C PRO A 182 -0.85 12.38 -6.18
N VAL A 183 -1.38 11.25 -6.68
CA VAL A 183 -2.18 10.31 -5.89
C VAL A 183 -1.62 8.89 -6.05
N LEU A 184 -1.41 8.20 -4.94
CA LEU A 184 -1.08 6.78 -4.87
C LEU A 184 -2.25 6.04 -4.20
N ILE A 185 -2.81 5.06 -4.88
CA ILE A 185 -3.90 4.20 -4.36
C ILE A 185 -3.37 2.77 -4.32
N THR A 186 -3.43 2.10 -3.17
CA THR A 186 -2.89 0.74 -3.05
C THR A 186 -3.57 -0.11 -1.99
N GLY A 187 -3.37 -1.42 -2.00
CA GLY A 187 -3.78 -2.31 -0.92
C GLY A 187 -4.42 -3.58 -1.46
N ASP A 188 -5.14 -4.26 -0.57
CA ASP A 188 -5.79 -5.53 -0.84
C ASP A 188 -7.25 -5.28 -1.28
N PHE A 189 -7.49 -5.41 -2.57
CA PHE A 189 -8.80 -5.21 -3.17
C PHE A 189 -9.64 -6.49 -3.20
N ASN A 190 -9.10 -7.63 -2.77
CA ASN A 190 -9.70 -8.97 -2.89
C ASN A 190 -10.22 -9.30 -4.31
N LEU A 191 -9.84 -8.55 -5.34
CA LEU A 191 -10.38 -8.63 -6.69
C LEU A 191 -9.34 -9.25 -7.61
N ASP A 192 -9.71 -10.23 -8.42
CA ASP A 192 -8.81 -10.90 -9.35
C ASP A 192 -8.85 -10.24 -10.75
N ALA A 193 -7.70 -9.81 -11.25
CA ALA A 193 -7.56 -9.22 -12.58
C ALA A 193 -7.52 -10.27 -13.71
N ARG A 194 -7.33 -11.56 -13.41
CA ARG A 194 -7.12 -12.61 -14.42
C ARG A 194 -8.30 -13.57 -14.57
N HIS A 195 -9.34 -13.41 -13.76
CA HIS A 195 -10.53 -14.22 -13.84
C HIS A 195 -11.80 -13.40 -13.71
N ASP A 196 -12.75 -13.66 -14.62
CA ASP A 196 -14.12 -13.21 -14.47
C ASP A 196 -14.89 -14.17 -13.57
N LEU A 197 -15.70 -13.60 -12.68
CA LEU A 197 -16.56 -14.35 -11.77
C LEU A 197 -17.99 -14.35 -12.28
N VAL A 198 -18.53 -15.54 -12.53
CA VAL A 198 -19.94 -15.76 -12.82
C VAL A 198 -20.57 -16.50 -11.64
N HIS A 199 -21.67 -16.01 -11.11
CA HIS A 199 -22.36 -16.65 -9.99
C HIS A 199 -23.51 -17.53 -10.46
N ASP A 200 -23.58 -18.75 -9.93
CA ASP A 200 -24.73 -19.60 -10.13
C ASP A 200 -25.99 -18.93 -9.54
N PRO A 201 -27.09 -18.77 -10.31
CA PRO A 201 -28.27 -18.03 -9.86
C PRO A 201 -28.97 -18.62 -8.64
N HIS A 202 -28.85 -19.93 -8.41
CA HIS A 202 -29.59 -20.66 -7.37
C HIS A 202 -28.78 -20.83 -6.09
N THR A 203 -27.50 -21.18 -6.21
CA THR A 203 -26.59 -21.49 -5.10
C THR A 203 -25.76 -20.28 -4.69
N GLY A 204 -25.57 -19.30 -5.58
CA GLY A 204 -24.73 -18.13 -5.34
C GLY A 204 -23.22 -18.42 -5.34
N LEU A 205 -22.83 -19.66 -5.67
CA LEU A 205 -21.44 -20.07 -5.81
C LEU A 205 -20.78 -19.38 -7.01
N ALA A 206 -19.52 -19.02 -6.84
CA ALA A 206 -18.74 -18.38 -7.90
C ALA A 206 -18.06 -19.42 -8.80
N ILE A 207 -18.18 -19.21 -10.10
CA ILE A 207 -17.45 -19.92 -11.15
C ILE A 207 -16.45 -18.92 -11.72
N SER A 208 -15.17 -19.21 -11.53
CA SER A 208 -14.06 -18.37 -11.97
C SER A 208 -13.62 -18.82 -13.36
N THR A 209 -13.65 -17.92 -14.34
CA THR A 209 -13.22 -18.21 -15.72
C THR A 209 -12.06 -17.31 -16.08
N ARG A 210 -10.96 -17.91 -16.54
CA ARG A 210 -9.75 -17.18 -16.93
C ARG A 210 -10.04 -16.23 -18.09
N CYS A 211 -9.49 -15.03 -18.03
CA CYS A 211 -9.67 -13.98 -19.02
C CYS A 211 -8.36 -13.19 -19.21
N HIS A 212 -8.26 -12.41 -20.30
CA HIS A 212 -7.10 -11.54 -20.53
C HIS A 212 -6.95 -10.48 -19.43
N GLU A 213 -8.07 -9.85 -19.07
CA GLU A 213 -8.21 -8.92 -17.97
C GLU A 213 -9.68 -8.91 -17.53
N SER A 214 -9.95 -9.06 -16.24
CA SER A 214 -11.33 -9.20 -15.75
C SER A 214 -12.11 -7.90 -15.91
N ILE A 215 -13.39 -8.03 -16.22
CA ILE A 215 -14.30 -6.89 -16.41
C ILE A 215 -14.35 -6.03 -15.15
N VAL A 216 -14.28 -6.67 -13.99
CA VAL A 216 -14.32 -6.00 -12.68
C VAL A 216 -13.06 -5.17 -12.44
N TYR A 217 -11.90 -5.68 -12.85
CA TYR A 217 -10.64 -4.96 -12.75
C TYR A 217 -10.60 -3.77 -13.71
N GLN A 218 -11.04 -3.97 -14.96
CA GLN A 218 -11.19 -2.87 -15.93
C GLN A 218 -12.09 -1.77 -15.39
N GLN A 219 -13.23 -2.14 -14.77
CA GLN A 219 -14.14 -1.18 -14.15
C GLN A 219 -13.51 -0.44 -12.97
N LEU A 220 -12.72 -1.14 -12.13
CA LEU A 220 -11.97 -0.53 -11.02
C LEU A 220 -11.01 0.56 -11.53
N VAL A 221 -10.20 0.24 -12.54
CA VAL A 221 -9.24 1.17 -13.15
C VAL A 221 -9.97 2.36 -13.76
N ALA A 222 -11.02 2.11 -14.54
CA ALA A 222 -11.82 3.15 -15.19
C ALA A 222 -12.49 4.08 -14.17
N ASP A 223 -13.00 3.55 -13.06
CA ASP A 223 -13.62 4.36 -12.02
C ASP A 223 -12.60 5.22 -11.26
N PHE A 224 -11.42 4.71 -10.95
CA PHE A 224 -10.37 5.55 -10.35
C PHE A 224 -9.93 6.66 -11.29
N GLU A 225 -9.73 6.34 -12.56
CA GLU A 225 -9.39 7.33 -13.56
C GLU A 225 -10.47 8.40 -13.67
N ARG A 226 -11.74 8.00 -13.76
CA ARG A 226 -12.88 8.92 -13.79
C ARG A 226 -12.91 9.83 -12.55
N VAL A 227 -12.76 9.28 -11.35
CA VAL A 227 -12.78 10.05 -10.09
C VAL A 227 -11.69 11.12 -10.06
N VAL A 228 -10.45 10.76 -10.41
CA VAL A 228 -9.32 11.71 -10.39
C VAL A 228 -9.46 12.72 -11.53
N ARG A 229 -9.88 12.28 -12.72
CA ARG A 229 -10.13 13.14 -13.88
C ARG A 229 -11.21 14.17 -13.60
N ASP A 230 -12.35 13.75 -13.07
CA ASP A 230 -13.47 14.64 -12.73
C ASP A 230 -13.03 15.70 -11.71
N ALA A 231 -12.26 15.32 -10.70
CA ALA A 231 -11.72 16.27 -9.73
C ALA A 231 -10.79 17.31 -10.38
N ARG A 232 -9.90 16.87 -11.29
CA ARG A 232 -8.99 17.75 -12.04
C ARG A 232 -9.73 18.69 -12.99
N LEU A 233 -10.72 18.17 -13.73
CA LEU A 233 -11.53 18.95 -14.67
C LEU A 233 -12.37 20.03 -13.97
N ASN A 234 -12.91 19.75 -12.79
CA ASN A 234 -13.68 20.74 -12.04
C ASN A 234 -12.81 21.96 -11.69
N VAL A 235 -11.57 21.75 -11.24
CA VAL A 235 -10.64 22.86 -10.96
C VAL A 235 -10.14 23.54 -12.24
N ALA A 236 -9.90 22.78 -13.31
CA ALA A 236 -9.49 23.33 -14.60
C ALA A 236 -10.56 24.28 -15.18
N ARG A 237 -11.85 23.91 -15.08
CA ARG A 237 -12.99 24.78 -15.45
C ARG A 237 -13.06 26.06 -14.62
N GLU A 238 -12.76 25.98 -13.32
CA GLU A 238 -12.73 27.16 -12.44
C GLU A 238 -11.55 28.09 -12.73
N THR A 239 -10.43 27.54 -13.22
CA THR A 239 -9.18 28.27 -13.45
C THR A 239 -8.93 28.66 -14.92
N GLY A 240 -9.79 28.23 -15.86
CA GLY A 240 -9.68 28.52 -17.29
C GLY A 240 -8.54 27.79 -18.00
N LYS A 241 -8.05 26.67 -17.44
CA LYS A 241 -7.02 25.82 -18.06
C LYS A 241 -7.66 24.65 -18.80
N ASP A 242 -7.17 24.33 -19.99
CA ASP A 242 -7.57 23.12 -20.71
C ASP A 242 -6.72 21.92 -20.25
N LEU A 243 -7.39 20.85 -19.85
CA LEU A 243 -6.77 19.55 -19.65
C LEU A 243 -6.98 18.72 -20.91
N ASP A 244 -5.92 18.08 -21.40
CA ASP A 244 -6.03 17.08 -22.45
C ASP A 244 -6.93 15.92 -21.98
N ALA A 245 -8.13 15.84 -22.55
CA ALA A 245 -9.17 14.93 -22.09
C ALA A 245 -8.89 13.47 -22.46
N GLU A 246 -7.99 13.21 -23.42
CA GLU A 246 -7.84 11.88 -24.03
C GLU A 246 -6.66 11.06 -23.51
N SER A 247 -5.66 11.65 -22.86
CA SER A 247 -4.51 10.89 -22.35
C SER A 247 -4.82 10.19 -21.01
N PRO A 248 -4.46 8.90 -20.85
CA PRO A 248 -4.72 8.16 -19.61
C PRO A 248 -3.93 8.75 -18.44
N LEU A 249 -4.64 9.07 -17.35
CA LEU A 249 -4.06 9.71 -16.16
C LEU A 249 -3.45 8.70 -15.19
N ILE A 250 -3.93 7.45 -15.23
CA ILE A 250 -3.57 6.40 -14.30
C ILE A 250 -2.37 5.60 -14.80
N ILE A 251 -1.38 5.43 -13.93
CA ILE A 251 -0.28 4.50 -14.10
C ILE A 251 -0.57 3.29 -13.22
N ASP A 252 -1.02 2.20 -13.83
CA ASP A 252 -1.08 0.89 -13.20
C ASP A 252 0.34 0.36 -13.03
N LEU A 253 0.84 0.43 -11.79
CA LEU A 253 2.21 0.03 -11.48
C LEU A 253 2.39 -1.47 -11.61
N MET A 254 1.33 -2.24 -11.39
CA MET A 254 1.39 -3.70 -11.33
C MET A 254 1.45 -4.33 -12.71
N LYS A 255 0.82 -3.73 -13.72
CA LYS A 255 1.02 -4.08 -15.14
C LYS A 255 2.45 -3.91 -15.63
N ARG A 256 3.25 -3.08 -14.96
CA ARG A 256 4.63 -2.75 -15.38
C ARG A 256 5.71 -3.58 -14.67
N CYS A 257 5.35 -4.37 -13.66
CA CYS A 257 6.31 -5.04 -12.77
C CYS A 257 7.03 -6.26 -13.38
N ASP A 258 6.35 -7.08 -14.20
CA ASP A 258 6.94 -8.30 -14.75
C ASP A 258 6.39 -8.65 -16.14
N VAL A 259 6.92 -8.01 -17.17
CA VAL A 259 6.46 -8.25 -18.55
C VAL A 259 6.83 -9.64 -19.09
N THR A 260 7.64 -10.43 -18.36
CA THR A 260 8.13 -11.74 -18.84
C THR A 260 7.10 -12.86 -18.67
N LYS A 261 6.08 -12.64 -17.85
CA LYS A 261 4.98 -13.59 -17.58
C LYS A 261 3.71 -13.29 -18.39
N LEU A 262 3.71 -12.21 -19.17
CA LEU A 262 2.61 -11.85 -20.06
C LEU A 262 2.63 -12.81 -21.26
N GLY A 263 1.97 -13.95 -21.15
CA GLY A 263 1.48 -14.68 -22.32
C GLY A 263 0.32 -13.90 -22.96
N ASP A 264 -0.83 -14.54 -23.12
CA ASP A 264 -2.08 -13.88 -23.54
C ASP A 264 -2.80 -13.16 -22.38
N GLU A 265 -2.12 -12.79 -21.28
CA GLU A 265 -2.72 -12.12 -20.10
C GLU A 265 -2.23 -10.68 -19.99
N LEU A 266 -3.06 -9.76 -19.51
CA LEU A 266 -2.65 -8.36 -19.33
C LEU A 266 -2.01 -8.07 -17.97
N HIS A 267 -2.36 -8.83 -16.92
CA HIS A 267 -1.86 -8.58 -15.58
C HIS A 267 -0.72 -9.56 -15.21
N PRO A 268 0.52 -9.09 -15.02
CA PRO A 268 1.71 -9.95 -14.92
C PRO A 268 1.92 -10.58 -13.54
N ILE A 269 1.22 -10.08 -12.52
CA ILE A 269 1.37 -10.60 -11.16
C ILE A 269 0.62 -11.92 -11.07
N THR A 270 1.38 -13.00 -11.04
CA THR A 270 0.87 -14.35 -10.82
C THR A 270 1.26 -14.82 -9.43
N ASN A 271 0.24 -15.20 -8.67
CA ASN A 271 0.22 -15.89 -7.37
C ASN A 271 0.10 -15.07 -6.07
N GLY A 272 -1.13 -14.83 -5.60
CA GLY A 272 -1.40 -14.82 -4.16
C GLY A 272 -1.87 -16.22 -3.74
N ASP A 273 -0.99 -16.99 -3.11
CA ASP A 273 -1.36 -18.17 -2.31
C ASP A 273 -2.04 -17.69 -1.01
N GLY A 274 -3.06 -16.84 -1.14
CA GLY A 274 -3.86 -16.33 -0.04
C GLY A 274 -4.67 -17.47 0.55
N HIS A 275 -4.18 -18.00 1.67
CA HIS A 275 -4.72 -19.05 2.53
C HIS A 275 -4.10 -20.46 2.38
N SER A 276 -2.90 -20.62 2.95
CA SER A 276 -2.46 -21.86 3.66
C SER A 276 -2.51 -23.23 2.92
N THR A 277 -1.34 -23.68 2.43
CA THR A 277 -0.82 -25.09 2.35
C THR A 277 -1.18 -26.03 1.15
N LEU A 278 -0.22 -26.21 0.21
CA LEU A 278 0.36 -27.46 -0.41
C LEU A 278 -0.50 -28.76 -0.45
N VAL A 279 -0.65 -29.63 -1.48
CA VAL A 279 0.03 -30.01 -2.77
C VAL A 279 -0.99 -30.76 -3.65
N HIS A 280 -0.99 -30.68 -5.00
CA HIS A 280 -1.47 -31.79 -5.85
C HIS A 280 -0.71 -31.96 -7.20
N LYS A 281 -0.45 -33.23 -7.54
CA LYS A 281 0.32 -33.74 -8.70
C LYS A 281 -0.41 -33.71 -10.07
N GLY A 282 -1.56 -33.05 -10.20
CA GLY A 282 -2.59 -33.49 -11.16
C GLY A 282 -2.98 -32.59 -12.34
N ASP A 283 -3.07 -31.26 -12.19
CA ASP A 283 -3.82 -30.46 -13.18
C ASP A 283 -3.14 -29.12 -13.49
N PRO A 284 -2.77 -28.82 -14.75
CA PRO A 284 -2.23 -27.52 -15.18
C PRO A 284 -3.26 -26.38 -15.30
N LEU A 285 -4.56 -26.63 -15.15
CA LEU A 285 -5.64 -25.64 -15.34
C LEU A 285 -6.42 -25.26 -14.06
N SER A 286 -6.02 -25.75 -12.88
CA SER A 286 -6.69 -25.41 -11.63
C SER A 286 -6.44 -23.93 -11.24
N PRO A 287 -7.48 -23.18 -10.79
CA PRO A 287 -7.32 -21.84 -10.19
C PRO A 287 -6.32 -21.80 -9.01
N GLU A 288 -6.10 -22.97 -8.39
CA GLU A 288 -5.12 -23.20 -7.31
C GLU A 288 -3.66 -23.17 -7.80
N LYS A 289 -3.40 -23.16 -9.11
CA LYS A 289 -2.03 -23.10 -9.70
C LYS A 289 -1.59 -21.70 -10.11
N ASP A 290 -2.52 -20.85 -10.53
CA ASP A 290 -2.17 -19.52 -11.03
C ASP A 290 -2.18 -18.46 -9.92
N GLY A 291 -2.95 -18.69 -8.85
CA GLY A 291 -3.07 -17.84 -7.66
C GLY A 291 -3.62 -16.45 -7.92
N LYS A 292 -4.33 -15.88 -6.95
CA LYS A 292 -5.10 -14.66 -7.17
C LYS A 292 -4.22 -13.44 -6.92
N CYS A 293 -4.06 -12.57 -7.92
CA CYS A 293 -3.55 -11.23 -7.65
C CYS A 293 -4.70 -10.42 -7.10
N ILE A 294 -4.59 -9.99 -5.84
CA ILE A 294 -5.64 -9.18 -5.20
C ILE A 294 -5.11 -7.87 -4.63
N ASP A 295 -3.79 -7.68 -4.68
CA ASP A 295 -3.11 -6.47 -4.26
C ASP A 295 -2.75 -5.63 -5.47
N TYR A 296 -3.11 -4.34 -5.43
CA TYR A 296 -2.83 -3.41 -6.54
C TYR A 296 -2.19 -2.11 -6.06
N MET A 297 -1.52 -1.42 -6.98
CA MET A 297 -0.97 -0.09 -6.75
C MET A 297 -1.10 0.77 -8.01
N PHE A 298 -1.79 1.90 -7.87
CA PHE A 298 -2.08 2.84 -8.94
C PHE A 298 -1.49 4.20 -8.60
N PHE A 299 -0.83 4.82 -9.57
CA PHE A 299 -0.23 6.13 -9.41
C PHE A 299 -0.80 7.13 -10.43
N PHE A 300 -1.20 8.30 -9.93
CA PHE A 300 -1.62 9.45 -10.73
C PHE A 300 -0.55 10.53 -10.57
N PRO A 301 0.24 10.83 -11.61
CA PRO A 301 1.27 11.86 -11.54
C PRO A 301 0.65 13.25 -11.39
N VAL A 302 1.48 14.23 -11.03
CA VAL A 302 1.09 15.66 -10.99
C VAL A 302 0.38 16.03 -12.29
N ALA A 303 -0.68 16.85 -12.21
CA ALA A 303 -1.26 17.44 -13.40
C ALA A 303 -0.23 18.40 -14.04
N SER A 304 0.55 17.92 -14.99
CA SER A 304 1.44 18.76 -15.79
C SER A 304 0.61 19.72 -16.64
N ASP A 305 0.95 21.02 -16.64
CA ASP A 305 0.87 21.78 -17.89
C ASP A 305 1.79 21.02 -18.87
N GLN A 306 1.21 20.31 -19.84
CA GLN A 306 1.91 19.43 -20.77
C GLN A 306 3.11 20.14 -21.42
N VAL A 307 4.34 19.72 -21.09
CA VAL A 307 5.50 19.91 -21.96
C VAL A 307 6.23 18.57 -22.10
N SER A 308 5.99 17.96 -23.25
CA SER A 308 6.87 17.06 -24.01
C SER A 308 7.51 15.89 -23.28
N GLY A 309 6.90 14.71 -23.43
CA GLY A 309 7.51 13.41 -23.17
C GLY A 309 7.03 12.37 -24.18
N ALA A 310 7.15 12.66 -25.47
CA ALA A 310 7.02 11.64 -26.51
C ALA A 310 8.22 10.69 -26.43
N THR A 311 7.91 9.42 -26.17
CA THR A 311 8.57 8.20 -26.67
C THR A 311 9.93 8.40 -27.35
N ALA A 312 11.02 8.15 -26.63
CA ALA A 312 12.32 7.88 -27.24
C ALA A 312 12.42 6.39 -27.58
N THR A 313 11.74 5.98 -28.66
CA THR A 313 11.99 4.68 -29.29
C THR A 313 13.12 4.86 -30.30
N THR A 314 14.23 4.19 -30.05
CA THR A 314 15.36 4.06 -30.96
C THR A 314 14.93 3.52 -32.33
N ALA A 315 15.13 4.29 -33.39
CA ALA A 315 15.22 3.80 -34.75
C ALA A 315 16.36 4.50 -35.48
N THR A 316 17.39 3.72 -35.73
CA THR A 316 18.57 4.01 -36.54
C THR A 316 18.17 4.38 -37.98
N CYS A 317 18.61 5.52 -38.48
CA CYS A 317 18.82 5.72 -39.91
C CYS A 317 19.95 6.72 -40.17
N SER A 318 20.99 6.20 -40.82
CA SER A 318 22.10 6.90 -41.45
C SER A 318 21.66 8.03 -42.39
N SER A 319 22.31 9.19 -42.30
CA SER A 319 22.57 10.01 -43.50
C SER A 319 23.81 10.88 -43.34
N THR A 320 24.76 10.55 -44.21
CA THR A 320 25.83 11.31 -44.83
C THR A 320 25.86 12.83 -44.66
N ALA A 321 27.05 13.31 -44.33
CA ALA A 321 27.47 14.70 -44.46
C ALA A 321 27.44 15.17 -45.93
N SER A 322 26.97 16.40 -46.15
CA SER A 322 27.43 17.24 -47.25
C SER A 322 27.28 18.72 -46.89
N SER A 323 28.40 19.42 -46.98
CA SER A 323 28.62 20.85 -46.88
C SER A 323 27.75 21.70 -47.81
N THR A 324 27.35 22.89 -47.36
CA THR A 324 27.50 24.14 -48.13
C THR A 324 27.23 25.37 -47.25
N SER A 325 28.16 26.32 -47.33
CA SER A 325 28.20 27.68 -46.77
C SER A 325 27.29 28.64 -47.52
N VAL A 326 26.69 29.66 -46.86
CA VAL A 326 26.61 31.07 -47.29
C VAL A 326 26.29 31.97 -46.08
N ASP A 327 26.97 33.12 -46.02
CA ASP A 327 26.91 34.22 -45.05
C ASP A 327 25.56 34.99 -44.98
N GLY A 328 25.35 35.70 -43.87
CA GLY A 328 24.36 36.78 -43.77
C GLY A 328 24.21 37.35 -42.36
N GLU A 329 24.80 38.53 -42.11
CA GLU A 329 24.59 39.40 -40.94
C GLU A 329 23.14 39.90 -40.84
N GLY A 330 22.66 40.05 -39.60
CA GLY A 330 21.40 40.70 -39.27
C GLY A 330 21.15 40.72 -37.77
N ASP A 331 21.47 41.85 -37.13
CA ASP A 331 21.04 42.21 -35.78
C ASP A 331 19.50 42.19 -35.69
N ASP A 332 18.97 41.48 -34.69
CA ASP A 332 17.69 41.81 -34.07
C ASP A 332 17.70 41.32 -32.63
N GLU A 333 17.88 42.27 -31.70
CA GLU A 333 17.60 42.10 -30.28
C GLU A 333 16.12 41.71 -30.10
N ARG A 334 15.87 40.41 -29.98
CA ARG A 334 14.70 39.91 -29.26
C ARG A 334 15.20 39.22 -28.01
N ALA A 335 15.12 39.95 -26.90
CA ALA A 335 15.17 39.37 -25.57
C ALA A 335 14.09 38.30 -25.48
N SER A 336 14.49 37.04 -25.69
CA SER A 336 13.70 35.88 -25.34
C SER A 336 13.61 35.87 -23.81
N VAL A 337 12.53 36.42 -23.28
CA VAL A 337 12.11 36.17 -21.91
C VAL A 337 11.59 34.74 -21.86
N ASP A 338 12.51 33.78 -21.97
CA ASP A 338 12.32 32.46 -21.40
C ASP A 338 12.48 32.64 -19.89
N SER A 339 11.41 33.11 -19.24
CA SER A 339 11.30 32.90 -17.80
C SER A 339 11.04 31.41 -17.60
N LEU A 340 12.13 30.63 -17.64
CA LEU A 340 12.22 29.30 -17.06
C LEU A 340 11.83 29.45 -15.59
N THR A 341 10.54 29.31 -15.29
CA THR A 341 10.07 29.02 -13.94
C THR A 341 10.66 27.67 -13.59
N SER A 342 11.88 27.67 -13.06
CA SER A 342 12.56 26.48 -12.56
C SER A 342 11.65 25.83 -11.54
N THR A 343 11.06 24.69 -11.90
CA THR A 343 10.08 24.00 -11.06
C THR A 343 10.73 23.69 -9.72
N ARG A 344 10.15 24.21 -8.63
CA ARG A 344 10.74 24.09 -7.28
C ARG A 344 10.76 22.67 -6.76
N PHE A 345 9.84 21.84 -7.25
CA PHE A 345 9.62 20.47 -6.82
C PHE A 345 9.26 19.58 -8.01
N ARG A 346 9.77 18.34 -8.01
CA ARG A 346 9.39 17.30 -8.97
C ARG A 346 9.36 15.94 -8.30
N LEU A 347 8.30 15.17 -8.57
CA LEU A 347 8.16 13.77 -8.18
C LEU A 347 8.10 12.91 -9.44
N THR A 348 9.10 12.02 -9.61
CA THR A 348 9.23 11.19 -10.81
C THR A 348 9.18 9.71 -10.44
N LEU A 349 8.29 8.94 -11.04
CA LEU A 349 8.24 7.48 -10.87
C LEU A 349 9.51 6.82 -11.45
N VAL A 350 10.10 5.90 -10.71
CA VAL A 350 11.22 5.06 -11.15
C VAL A 350 10.67 3.73 -11.62
N GLU A 351 10.49 3.57 -12.93
CA GLU A 351 9.84 2.38 -13.50
C GLU A 351 10.57 1.08 -13.10
N LYS A 352 11.90 1.01 -13.27
CA LYS A 352 12.70 -0.16 -12.87
C LYS A 352 12.71 -0.44 -11.36
N GLY A 353 12.40 0.57 -10.55
CA GLY A 353 12.32 0.43 -9.09
C GLY A 353 10.95 -0.05 -8.61
N THR A 354 9.96 -0.03 -9.49
CA THR A 354 8.61 -0.51 -9.24
C THR A 354 8.56 -2.00 -9.54
N THR A 355 8.28 -2.80 -8.51
CA THR A 355 8.39 -4.26 -8.63
C THR A 355 7.53 -4.96 -7.58
N VAL A 356 7.37 -6.27 -7.75
CA VAL A 356 6.77 -7.16 -6.78
C VAL A 356 7.87 -7.71 -5.88
N ASP A 357 7.62 -7.70 -4.58
CA ASP A 357 8.49 -8.22 -3.55
C ASP A 357 7.88 -9.52 -3.03
N HIS A 358 8.52 -10.65 -3.34
CA HIS A 358 8.08 -11.99 -2.96
C HIS A 358 8.12 -12.26 -1.45
N CYS A 359 8.63 -11.29 -0.67
CA CYS A 359 8.62 -11.30 0.79
C CYS A 359 9.31 -12.55 1.37
N HIS A 360 10.33 -13.04 0.68
CA HIS A 360 11.13 -14.17 1.11
C HIS A 360 11.97 -13.81 2.33
N VAL A 361 12.01 -14.73 3.30
CA VAL A 361 12.80 -14.53 4.52
C VAL A 361 14.31 -14.58 4.23
N ALA A 362 14.73 -15.29 3.17
CA ALA A 362 16.13 -15.38 2.77
C ALA A 362 16.76 -14.01 2.44
N GLU A 363 16.01 -13.13 1.78
CA GLU A 363 16.45 -11.78 1.41
C GLU A 363 16.77 -10.89 2.62
N LEU A 364 16.20 -11.20 3.80
CA LEU A 364 16.41 -10.43 5.03
C LEU A 364 17.65 -10.87 5.82
N ALA A 365 18.26 -11.98 5.44
CA ALA A 365 19.43 -12.55 6.12
C ALA A 365 20.74 -12.27 5.38
N GLU A 366 20.70 -11.96 4.09
CA GLU A 366 21.88 -11.65 3.27
C GLU A 366 22.37 -10.21 3.51
N ASP A 367 21.46 -9.26 3.75
CA ASP A 367 21.84 -7.86 4.02
C ASP A 367 22.65 -7.69 5.33
N SER A 368 22.60 -8.65 6.26
CA SER A 368 23.42 -8.62 7.50
C SER A 368 24.86 -9.10 7.31
N GLU A 369 25.22 -9.59 6.12
CA GLU A 369 26.54 -10.19 5.83
C GLU A 369 27.49 -9.21 5.09
N THR A 370 27.09 -7.94 4.89
CA THR A 370 27.86 -6.97 4.06
C THR A 370 28.93 -6.14 4.79
N GLU A 371 29.30 -6.50 6.02
CA GLU A 371 30.55 -6.00 6.62
C GLU A 371 31.69 -6.98 6.24
N GLU A 372 32.24 -6.83 5.03
CA GLU A 372 33.39 -7.58 4.53
C GLU A 372 34.62 -7.35 5.43
N TYR A 373 34.93 -8.32 6.29
CA TYR A 373 36.29 -8.54 6.77
C TYR A 373 36.95 -9.59 5.86
N ASN A 374 38.12 -9.24 5.31
CA ASN A 374 38.91 -10.07 4.39
C ASN A 374 39.58 -11.28 5.09
N ASP A 375 38.80 -12.23 5.59
CA ASP A 375 39.29 -13.55 5.99
C ASP A 375 38.43 -14.66 5.36
N GLU A 376 38.97 -15.32 4.32
CA GLU A 376 38.25 -16.27 3.46
C GLU A 376 37.74 -17.53 4.20
N ASP A 377 38.35 -17.90 5.33
CA ASP A 377 37.98 -19.10 6.10
C ASP A 377 36.83 -18.87 7.10
N GLU A 378 36.76 -17.72 7.78
CA GLU A 378 35.65 -17.41 8.71
C GLU A 378 34.34 -17.11 7.97
N ASN A 379 34.43 -16.45 6.81
CA ASN A 379 33.25 -16.09 6.02
C ASN A 379 32.48 -17.32 5.52
N THR A 380 33.20 -18.40 5.20
CA THR A 380 32.61 -19.68 4.78
C THR A 380 31.88 -20.39 5.94
N GLN A 381 32.36 -20.24 7.18
CA GLN A 381 31.71 -20.82 8.37
C GLN A 381 30.48 -20.01 8.81
N LEU A 382 30.56 -18.68 8.79
CA LEU A 382 29.42 -17.81 9.07
C LEU A 382 28.28 -18.02 8.06
N HIS A 383 28.59 -18.09 6.76
CA HIS A 383 27.60 -18.37 5.73
C HIS A 383 26.90 -19.72 5.96
N ARG A 384 27.64 -20.78 6.34
CA ARG A 384 27.04 -22.09 6.65
C ARG A 384 26.16 -22.05 7.90
N LEU A 385 26.57 -21.32 8.94
CA LEU A 385 25.80 -21.16 10.18
C LEU A 385 24.51 -20.34 9.94
N ALA A 386 24.60 -19.25 9.17
CA ALA A 386 23.46 -18.45 8.76
C ALA A 386 22.50 -19.29 7.90
N GLN A 387 23.02 -20.09 6.98
CA GLN A 387 22.21 -21.01 6.16
C GLN A 387 21.54 -22.11 7.00
N GLN A 388 22.21 -22.64 8.02
CA GLN A 388 21.61 -23.57 8.98
C GLN A 388 20.52 -22.92 9.84
N LEU A 389 20.73 -21.69 10.33
CA LEU A 389 19.72 -20.94 11.07
C LEU A 389 18.51 -20.59 10.17
N ARG A 390 18.74 -20.31 8.88
CA ARG A 390 17.67 -20.11 7.87
C ARG A 390 16.83 -21.37 7.66
N GLN A 391 17.44 -22.56 7.63
CA GLN A 391 16.72 -23.85 7.55
C GLN A 391 15.90 -24.16 8.82
N GLN A 392 16.15 -23.48 9.94
CA GLN A 392 15.43 -23.67 11.20
C GLN A 392 14.23 -22.71 11.38
N LEU A 393 14.07 -21.69 10.52
CA LEU A 393 12.92 -20.79 10.65
C LEU A 393 11.63 -21.52 10.23
N PRO A 394 10.54 -21.41 11.01
CA PRO A 394 9.31 -22.13 10.73
C PRO A 394 8.50 -21.52 9.58
N ILE A 395 8.92 -20.37 9.03
CA ILE A 395 8.30 -19.70 7.89
C ILE A 395 9.33 -19.35 6.83
N THR A 396 8.95 -19.49 5.57
CA THR A 396 9.77 -19.12 4.39
C THR A 396 9.36 -17.78 3.79
N HIS A 397 8.14 -17.31 4.08
CA HIS A 397 7.59 -16.04 3.65
C HIS A 397 7.04 -15.24 4.84
N LEU A 398 7.09 -13.91 4.73
CA LEU A 398 6.47 -12.99 5.69
C LEU A 398 4.95 -12.96 5.59
N SER A 399 4.43 -13.14 4.38
CA SER A 399 3.01 -13.12 4.06
C SER A 399 2.71 -14.12 2.95
N ASP A 400 1.43 -14.47 2.85
CA ASP A 400 0.84 -15.23 1.76
C ASP A 400 0.61 -14.31 0.53
N HIS A 401 0.81 -13.00 0.70
CA HIS A 401 0.70 -11.95 -0.31
C HIS A 401 2.05 -11.41 -0.76
N TYR A 402 2.05 -10.76 -1.91
CA TYR A 402 3.18 -9.97 -2.37
C TYR A 402 3.27 -8.61 -1.69
N GLY A 403 4.51 -8.17 -1.48
CA GLY A 403 4.80 -6.77 -1.20
C GLY A 403 4.84 -6.00 -2.50
N LEU A 404 4.06 -4.94 -2.62
CA LEU A 404 4.09 -4.05 -3.77
C LEU A 404 5.09 -2.94 -3.49
N ARG A 405 6.11 -2.81 -4.33
CA ARG A 405 7.15 -1.79 -4.20
C ARG A 405 7.02 -0.75 -5.28
N ALA A 406 7.04 0.52 -4.89
CA ALA A 406 7.22 1.65 -5.80
C ALA A 406 8.40 2.52 -5.35
N GLN A 407 9.11 3.09 -6.32
CA GLN A 407 10.20 4.02 -6.06
C GLN A 407 9.98 5.29 -6.85
N PHE A 408 10.28 6.43 -6.22
CA PHE A 408 10.19 7.75 -6.82
C PHE A 408 11.47 8.53 -6.58
N TRP A 409 11.80 9.43 -7.49
CA TRP A 409 12.75 10.51 -7.27
C TRP A 409 12.00 11.76 -6.83
N VAL A 410 12.43 12.33 -5.71
CA VAL A 410 12.00 13.63 -5.21
C VAL A 410 13.11 14.62 -5.47
N GLU A 411 12.85 15.61 -6.31
CA GLU A 411 13.78 16.70 -6.64
C GLU A 411 13.23 18.01 -6.09
N ILE A 412 14.05 18.73 -5.32
CA ILE A 412 13.70 20.04 -4.77
C ILE A 412 14.82 21.01 -5.10
N THR A 413 14.48 22.17 -5.66
CA THR A 413 15.43 23.27 -5.84
C THR A 413 15.31 24.27 -4.69
N SER A 414 16.46 24.68 -4.15
CA SER A 414 16.55 25.69 -3.09
C SER A 414 15.89 25.26 -1.76
N LEU A 415 16.24 24.05 -1.28
CA LEU A 415 15.89 23.61 0.07
C LEU A 415 16.90 24.17 1.10
N ALA A 416 16.38 24.75 2.17
CA ALA A 416 17.12 25.18 3.36
C ALA A 416 16.50 24.54 4.61
N ARG A 417 17.11 24.73 5.77
CA ARG A 417 16.49 24.43 7.07
C ARG A 417 15.55 25.58 7.49
N PRO A 418 14.65 25.36 8.47
CA PRO A 418 13.75 26.41 8.97
C PRO A 418 14.46 27.66 9.50
N ASP A 419 15.70 27.50 9.98
CA ASP A 419 16.57 28.60 10.47
C ASP A 419 17.37 29.30 9.35
N GLY A 420 17.18 28.90 8.09
CA GLY A 420 17.89 29.43 6.93
C GLY A 420 19.27 28.82 6.68
N SER A 421 19.74 27.90 7.54
CA SER A 421 21.02 27.22 7.32
C SER A 421 20.95 26.23 6.13
N PRO A 422 22.06 26.01 5.42
CA PRO A 422 22.08 25.07 4.30
C PRO A 422 21.89 23.62 4.79
N VAL A 423 21.21 22.82 3.97
CA VAL A 423 21.05 21.37 4.21
C VAL A 423 22.38 20.65 4.00
N GLY A 424 22.71 19.72 4.90
CA GLY A 424 23.93 18.91 4.77
C GLY A 424 23.91 18.01 3.53
N LYS A 425 25.07 17.78 2.91
CA LYS A 425 25.19 17.00 1.65
C LYS A 425 24.59 15.59 1.72
N ASN A 426 24.64 14.96 2.90
CA ASN A 426 24.13 13.59 3.14
C ASN A 426 22.94 13.57 4.12
N GLU A 427 22.34 14.72 4.40
CA GLU A 427 21.21 14.80 5.32
C GLU A 427 19.95 14.26 4.61
N PRO A 428 19.24 13.28 5.18
CA PRO A 428 18.02 12.76 4.56
C PRO A 428 16.93 13.83 4.58
N LEU A 429 16.25 13.99 3.45
CA LEU A 429 15.18 14.97 3.22
C LEU A 429 14.07 14.82 4.24
N SER A 430 13.71 13.59 4.60
CA SER A 430 12.73 13.31 5.64
C SER A 430 13.11 13.91 7.00
N SER A 431 14.40 13.89 7.38
CA SER A 431 14.88 14.53 8.62
C SER A 431 14.83 16.05 8.54
N VAL A 432 15.13 16.65 7.37
CA VAL A 432 14.99 18.10 7.18
C VAL A 432 13.51 18.52 7.29
N LEU A 433 12.62 17.80 6.64
CA LEU A 433 11.17 18.08 6.68
C LEU A 433 10.58 17.86 8.08
N GLN A 434 11.14 16.95 8.89
CA GLN A 434 10.75 16.80 10.29
C GLN A 434 10.99 18.08 11.12
N LEU A 435 11.93 18.95 10.73
CA LEU A 435 12.16 20.24 11.38
C LEU A 435 11.05 21.25 11.04
N TYR A 436 10.49 21.19 9.83
CA TYR A 436 9.37 22.04 9.40
C TYR A 436 8.04 21.56 9.98
N PHE A 437 7.87 20.24 10.13
CA PHE A 437 6.60 19.61 10.50
C PHE A 437 6.74 18.79 11.78
N PRO A 438 6.89 19.43 12.95
CA PRO A 438 7.25 18.72 14.18
C PRO A 438 6.16 17.71 14.58
N GLN A 439 6.60 16.49 14.89
CA GLN A 439 5.69 15.35 15.07
C GLN A 439 4.56 15.60 16.08
N HIS A 440 4.80 16.30 17.19
CA HIS A 440 3.78 16.53 18.21
C HIS A 440 2.55 17.29 17.68
N ALA A 441 2.75 18.16 16.67
CA ALA A 441 1.66 18.88 16.00
C ALA A 441 0.86 17.98 15.04
N PHE A 442 1.49 16.93 14.54
CA PHE A 442 0.93 16.00 13.55
C PHE A 442 0.72 14.59 14.10
N ALA A 443 0.79 14.38 15.41
CA ALA A 443 0.59 13.06 16.00
C ALA A 443 -0.89 12.63 15.87
N GLN A 444 -1.12 11.35 15.56
CA GLN A 444 -2.47 10.78 15.63
C GLN A 444 -2.94 10.80 17.09
N GLN A 445 -4.07 11.45 17.35
CA GLN A 445 -4.67 11.46 18.69
C GLN A 445 -5.45 10.15 18.91
N PRO A 446 -5.07 9.33 19.91
CA PRO A 446 -5.75 8.06 20.14
C PRO A 446 -7.17 8.30 20.66
N ARG A 447 -8.18 7.92 19.88
CA ARG A 447 -9.58 7.94 20.33
C ARG A 447 -9.78 6.81 21.33
N ARG A 448 -9.78 7.07 22.64
CA ARG A 448 -9.85 6.00 23.66
C ARG A 448 -11.23 5.39 23.86
N LEU A 449 -12.29 6.00 23.34
CA LEU A 449 -13.69 5.60 23.62
C LEU A 449 -14.04 4.20 23.09
N TRP A 450 -13.41 3.72 22.01
CA TRP A 450 -13.66 2.36 21.50
C TRP A 450 -13.20 1.27 22.47
N LYS A 451 -12.20 1.54 23.33
CA LYS A 451 -11.70 0.56 24.30
C LYS A 451 -12.78 0.16 25.29
N TRP A 452 -13.63 1.11 25.68
CA TRP A 452 -14.78 0.84 26.52
C TRP A 452 -15.78 -0.08 25.85
N LYS A 453 -15.98 0.05 24.53
CA LYS A 453 -16.82 -0.88 23.76
C LYS A 453 -16.34 -2.31 23.90
N LEU A 454 -15.05 -2.57 23.65
CA LEU A 454 -14.48 -3.92 23.79
C LEU A 454 -14.62 -4.45 25.22
N VAL A 455 -14.38 -3.60 26.22
CA VAL A 455 -14.55 -3.98 27.64
C VAL A 455 -16.01 -4.36 27.92
N PHE A 456 -16.98 -3.57 27.47
CA PHE A 456 -18.40 -3.87 27.66
C PHE A 456 -18.83 -5.12 26.91
N THR A 457 -18.39 -5.30 25.67
CA THR A 457 -18.68 -6.51 24.89
C THR A 457 -18.09 -7.76 25.56
N LEU A 458 -16.83 -7.69 25.99
CA LEU A 458 -16.18 -8.80 26.71
C LEU A 458 -16.90 -9.10 28.03
N PHE A 459 -17.27 -8.06 28.78
CA PHE A 459 -18.03 -8.21 30.03
C PHE A 459 -19.40 -8.84 29.77
N ALA A 460 -20.11 -8.44 28.72
CA ALA A 460 -21.39 -9.03 28.32
C ALA A 460 -21.24 -10.51 27.94
N ILE A 461 -20.19 -10.88 27.21
CA ILE A 461 -19.88 -12.28 26.85
C ILE A 461 -19.60 -13.10 28.12
N VAL A 462 -18.75 -12.58 29.02
CA VAL A 462 -18.43 -13.27 30.29
C VAL A 462 -19.66 -13.41 31.17
N ALA A 463 -20.51 -12.38 31.27
CA ALA A 463 -21.76 -12.44 32.02
C ALA A 463 -22.74 -13.47 31.43
N ALA A 464 -22.88 -13.51 30.10
CA ALA A 464 -23.70 -14.51 29.41
C ALA A 464 -23.17 -15.94 29.62
N ALA A 465 -21.85 -16.14 29.48
CA ALA A 465 -21.21 -17.44 29.74
C ALA A 465 -21.37 -17.88 31.21
N GLY A 466 -21.20 -16.95 32.16
CA GLY A 466 -21.45 -17.21 33.59
C GLY A 466 -22.91 -17.57 33.86
N GLY A 467 -23.86 -16.91 33.20
CA GLY A 467 -25.28 -17.24 33.27
C GLY A 467 -25.59 -18.64 32.72
N VAL A 468 -24.95 -19.04 31.62
CA VAL A 468 -25.07 -20.39 31.02
C VAL A 468 -24.46 -21.47 31.91
N ILE A 469 -23.30 -21.19 32.52
CA ILE A 469 -22.67 -22.10 33.48
C ILE A 469 -23.56 -22.26 34.71
N TYR A 470 -24.13 -21.17 35.23
CA TYR A 470 -25.06 -21.22 36.36
C TYR A 470 -26.31 -22.05 36.06
N THR A 471 -26.93 -21.89 34.88
CA THR A 471 -28.10 -22.68 34.49
C THR A 471 -27.77 -24.16 34.28
N LEU A 472 -26.61 -24.48 33.70
CA LEU A 472 -26.11 -25.86 33.58
C LEU A 472 -25.87 -26.50 34.95
N VAL A 473 -25.20 -25.80 35.87
CA VAL A 473 -24.95 -26.27 37.23
C VAL A 473 -26.26 -26.48 37.98
N CYS A 474 -27.22 -25.54 37.90
CA CYS A 474 -28.55 -25.73 38.48
C CYS A 474 -29.31 -26.91 37.85
N GLY A 475 -29.17 -27.12 36.55
CA GLY A 475 -29.77 -28.27 35.84
C GLY A 475 -29.19 -29.60 36.31
N VAL A 476 -27.86 -29.70 36.41
CA VAL A 476 -27.16 -30.89 36.93
C VAL A 476 -27.50 -31.14 38.39
N LEU A 477 -27.49 -30.11 39.24
CA LEU A 477 -27.86 -30.23 40.64
C LEU A 477 -29.30 -30.75 40.81
N ARG A 478 -30.26 -30.22 40.03
CA ARG A 478 -31.64 -30.72 40.04
C ARG A 478 -31.76 -32.19 39.63
N ALA A 479 -31.02 -32.59 38.60
CA ALA A 479 -31.01 -33.97 38.10
C ALA A 479 -30.31 -34.97 39.05
N VAL A 480 -29.40 -34.50 39.91
CA VAL A 480 -28.72 -35.31 40.94
C VAL A 480 -29.54 -35.39 42.24
N THR A 481 -30.43 -34.43 42.48
CA THR A 481 -31.33 -34.40 43.66
C THR A 481 -32.69 -35.06 43.45
N THR A 482 -32.97 -35.55 42.24
CA THR A 482 -34.12 -36.41 41.88
C THR A 482 -33.65 -37.83 41.67
#